data_AF-A0A833T518-F1
#
_entry.id   AF-A0A833T518-F1
#
_cell.length_a   1.000
_cell.length_b   1.000
_cell.length_c   1.000
_cell.angle_alpha   90.00
_cell.angle_beta   90.00
_cell.angle_gamma   90.00
#
_symmetry.space_group_name_H-M   'P 1'
#
loop_
_entity.id
_entity.type
_entity.pdbx_description
1 polymer ?
#
loop_
_entity_poly.entity_id
_entity_poly.type
_entity_poly.pdbx_seq_one_letter_code
_entity_poly.pdbx_strand_id
1 'polypeptide(L)'
;MGSTRKEASTMCFFDLGGGTFDVSLLTIEDGIFEVKATAGDTHLGGVDFDNRLVEFFVTEFKRKHRKDMTSNQRALRRLRTACERAKRTLSPSVQAYIESIVYSNTSKPLWPSACSR
;
A
#
# COMPACT_ATOMS: atom_id res chain seq x y z
N MET A 1 8.03 4.57 54.10
CA MET A 1 8.35 4.83 52.68
C MET A 1 7.69 3.73 51.86
N GLY A 2 6.53 4.02 51.27
CA GLY A 2 5.85 3.07 50.38
C GLY A 2 6.58 3.02 49.05
N SER A 3 7.21 1.89 48.73
CA SER A 3 7.69 1.61 47.38
C SER A 3 6.45 1.41 46.50
N THR A 4 6.10 2.40 45.70
CA THR A 4 5.17 2.21 44.59
C THR A 4 5.84 1.24 43.63
N ARG A 5 5.46 -0.04 43.65
CA ARG A 5 5.84 -0.98 42.57
C ARG A 5 5.37 -0.36 41.26
N LYS A 6 6.29 -0.12 40.33
CA LYS A 6 5.90 0.16 38.96
C LYS A 6 5.36 -1.16 38.39
N GLU A 7 4.09 -1.15 38.02
CA GLU A 7 3.45 -2.32 37.45
C GLU A 7 4.06 -2.61 36.07
N ALA A 8 4.37 -3.89 35.80
CA ALA A 8 4.94 -4.31 34.53
C ALA A 8 3.98 -3.93 33.38
N SER A 9 4.47 -3.19 32.40
CA SER A 9 3.68 -2.71 31.27
C SER A 9 3.98 -3.55 30.03
N THR A 10 2.93 -4.09 29.38
CA THR A 10 3.07 -4.81 28.11
C THR A 10 2.76 -3.88 26.94
N MET A 11 3.65 -3.86 25.95
CA MET A 11 3.54 -3.05 24.74
C MET A 11 3.58 -3.96 23.50
N CYS A 12 2.78 -3.61 22.49
CA CYS A 12 2.81 -4.25 21.19
C CYS A 12 3.33 -3.24 20.16
N PHE A 13 4.37 -3.62 19.44
CA PHE A 13 4.88 -2.89 18.29
C PHE A 13 4.47 -3.64 17.04
N PHE A 14 3.91 -2.93 16.08
CA PHE A 14 3.64 -3.47 14.76
C PHE A 14 4.33 -2.58 13.72
N ASP A 15 4.98 -3.20 12.74
CA ASP A 15 5.58 -2.55 11.59
C ASP A 15 4.99 -3.17 10.33
N LEU A 16 4.27 -2.36 9.54
CA LEU A 16 3.76 -2.76 8.23
C LEU A 16 4.51 -1.96 7.17
N GLY A 17 5.61 -2.55 6.70
CA GLY A 17 6.51 -1.96 5.73
C GLY A 17 6.03 -2.11 4.29
N GLY A 18 6.97 -1.90 3.35
CA GLY A 18 6.70 -2.03 1.92
C GLY A 18 6.48 -3.47 1.44
N GLY A 19 7.11 -4.45 2.10
CA GLY A 19 7.01 -5.86 1.71
C GLY A 19 7.09 -6.85 2.88
N THR A 20 7.20 -6.35 4.11
CA THR A 20 7.22 -7.17 5.32
C THR A 20 6.26 -6.60 6.35
N PHE A 21 5.71 -7.48 7.17
CA PHE A 21 4.85 -7.16 8.29
C PHE A 21 5.38 -7.86 9.53
N ASP A 22 5.80 -7.10 10.53
CA ASP A 22 6.41 -7.62 11.75
C ASP A 22 5.65 -7.11 12.98
N VAL A 23 5.49 -7.97 13.99
CA VAL A 23 4.86 -7.66 15.27
C VAL A 23 5.75 -8.16 16.39
N SER A 24 6.02 -7.30 17.37
CA SER A 24 6.81 -7.65 18.56
C SER A 24 6.09 -7.23 19.85
N LEU A 25 6.05 -8.15 20.81
CA LEU A 25 5.54 -7.91 22.15
C LEU A 25 6.71 -7.70 23.11
N LEU A 26 6.67 -6.59 23.83
CA LEU A 26 7.69 -6.21 24.80
C LEU A 26 7.05 -5.96 26.16
N THR A 27 7.75 -6.28 27.23
CA THR A 27 7.38 -5.88 28.59
C THR A 27 8.43 -4.93 29.16
N ILE A 28 7.97 -3.88 29.84
CA ILE A 28 8.83 -3.00 30.64
C ILE A 28 8.53 -3.25 32.11
N GLU A 29 9.57 -3.60 32.85
CA GLU A 29 9.55 -3.68 34.31
C GLU A 29 10.83 -3.03 34.85
N ASP A 30 10.68 -2.06 35.75
CA ASP A 30 11.80 -1.33 36.37
C ASP A 30 12.86 -0.77 35.39
N GLY A 31 12.43 -0.38 34.19
CA GLY A 31 13.31 0.18 33.15
C GLY A 31 14.05 -0.87 32.32
N ILE A 32 13.81 -2.15 32.56
CA ILE A 32 14.30 -3.26 31.74
C ILE A 32 13.28 -3.53 30.63
N PHE A 33 13.76 -3.58 29.39
CA PHE A 33 12.97 -3.92 28.22
C PHE A 33 13.22 -5.40 27.86
N GLU A 34 12.18 -6.21 27.90
CA GLU A 34 12.26 -7.63 27.53
C GLU A 34 11.36 -7.92 26.33
N VAL A 35 11.91 -8.52 25.28
CA VAL A 35 11.14 -9.01 24.13
C VAL A 35 10.54 -10.36 24.49
N LYS A 36 9.21 -10.44 24.48
CA LYS A 36 8.47 -11.68 24.80
C LYS A 36 8.22 -12.53 23.57
N ALA A 37 7.92 -11.90 22.44
CA ALA A 37 7.67 -12.58 21.19
C ALA A 37 7.87 -11.64 20.01
N THR A 38 8.32 -12.19 18.89
CA THR A 38 8.34 -11.53 17.59
C THR A 38 7.80 -12.51 16.56
N ALA A 39 6.89 -12.05 15.71
CA ALA A 39 6.32 -12.81 14.60
C ALA A 39 6.06 -11.88 13.42
N GLY A 40 5.94 -12.41 12.21
CA GLY A 40 5.73 -11.59 11.03
C GLY A 40 5.55 -12.40 9.75
N ASP A 41 5.21 -11.69 8.67
CA ASP A 41 5.15 -12.19 7.30
C ASP A 41 6.14 -11.41 6.44
N THR A 42 7.10 -12.13 5.85
CA THR A 42 8.18 -11.56 5.02
C THR A 42 7.74 -11.24 3.59
N HIS A 43 6.49 -11.54 3.23
CA HIS A 43 5.93 -11.33 1.90
C HIS A 43 4.60 -10.56 1.94
N LEU A 44 4.36 -9.78 2.99
CA LEU A 44 3.18 -8.96 3.14
C LEU A 44 3.57 -7.50 3.44
N GLY A 45 3.17 -6.56 2.60
CA GLY A 45 3.37 -5.15 2.86
C GLY A 45 2.65 -4.22 1.89
N GLY A 46 3.07 -2.95 1.90
CA GLY A 46 2.52 -1.87 1.09
C GLY A 46 2.41 -2.18 -0.41
N VAL A 47 3.35 -2.96 -0.96
CA VAL A 47 3.41 -3.34 -2.37
C VAL A 47 2.26 -4.27 -2.76
N ASP A 48 1.74 -5.08 -1.85
CA ASP A 48 0.62 -5.98 -2.13
C ASP A 48 -0.69 -5.21 -2.32
N PHE A 49 -0.88 -4.15 -1.55
CA PHE A 49 -1.98 -3.21 -1.76
C PHE A 49 -1.85 -2.48 -3.11
N ASP A 50 -0.63 -2.07 -3.47
CA ASP A 50 -0.38 -1.45 -4.77
C ASP A 50 -0.65 -2.43 -5.92
N ASN A 51 -0.25 -3.70 -5.77
CA ASN A 51 -0.53 -4.77 -6.74
C ASN A 51 -2.02 -4.97 -6.96
N ARG A 52 -2.80 -5.07 -5.87
CA ARG A 52 -4.26 -5.23 -5.94
C ARG A 52 -4.94 -4.06 -6.65
N LEU A 53 -4.50 -2.82 -6.39
CA LEU A 53 -5.00 -1.64 -7.11
C LEU A 53 -4.64 -1.69 -8.60
N VAL A 54 -3.40 -2.04 -8.94
CA VAL A 54 -2.98 -2.17 -10.34
C VAL A 54 -3.81 -3.22 -11.08
N GLU A 55 -4.03 -4.39 -10.49
CA GLU A 55 -4.83 -5.47 -11.08
C GLU A 55 -6.29 -5.05 -11.32
N PHE A 56 -6.88 -4.34 -10.35
CA PHE A 56 -8.21 -3.75 -10.49
C PHE A 56 -8.26 -2.79 -11.70
N PHE A 57 -7.32 -1.87 -11.82
CA PHE A 57 -7.30 -0.91 -12.93
C PHE A 57 -6.98 -1.54 -14.28
N VAL A 58 -6.13 -2.57 -14.33
CA VAL A 58 -5.88 -3.34 -15.55
C VAL A 58 -7.16 -4.02 -16.04
N THR A 59 -7.90 -4.63 -15.12
CA THR A 59 -9.19 -5.29 -15.41
C THR A 59 -10.22 -4.27 -15.91
N GLU A 60 -10.35 -3.13 -15.23
CA GLU A 60 -11.27 -2.06 -15.62
C GLU A 60 -10.90 -1.43 -16.97
N PHE A 61 -9.60 -1.26 -17.24
CA PHE A 61 -9.11 -0.76 -18.53
C PHE A 61 -9.46 -1.73 -19.67
N LYS A 62 -9.25 -3.03 -19.46
CA LYS A 62 -9.60 -4.08 -20.44
C LYS A 62 -11.10 -4.09 -20.70
N ARG A 63 -11.94 -3.93 -19.66
CA ARG A 63 -13.40 -3.84 -19.78
C ARG A 63 -13.85 -2.62 -20.58
N LYS A 64 -13.30 -1.43 -20.30
CA LYS A 64 -13.71 -0.17 -20.93
C LYS A 64 -13.19 0.03 -22.35
N HIS A 65 -11.95 -0.37 -22.61
CA HIS A 65 -11.27 -0.08 -23.88
C HIS A 65 -11.07 -1.32 -24.77
N ARG A 66 -11.43 -2.52 -24.29
CA ARG A 66 -11.20 -3.81 -24.97
C ARG A 66 -9.75 -4.01 -25.40
N LYS A 67 -8.81 -3.42 -24.64
CA LYS A 67 -7.37 -3.51 -24.88
C LYS A 67 -6.67 -3.98 -23.62
N ASP A 68 -5.66 -4.82 -23.80
CA ASP A 68 -4.85 -5.32 -22.70
C ASP A 68 -3.58 -4.45 -22.54
N MET A 69 -3.48 -3.74 -21.42
CA MET A 69 -2.33 -2.87 -21.13
C MET A 69 -1.15 -3.63 -20.52
N THR A 70 -1.30 -4.91 -20.18
CA THR A 70 -0.25 -5.72 -19.52
C THR A 70 0.97 -5.92 -20.42
N SER A 71 0.78 -5.88 -21.74
CA SER A 71 1.85 -5.93 -22.73
C SER A 71 2.78 -4.70 -22.68
N ASN A 72 2.32 -3.57 -22.14
CA ASN A 72 3.09 -2.33 -22.08
C ASN A 72 3.68 -2.12 -20.68
N GLN A 73 4.90 -2.62 -20.48
CA GLN A 73 5.62 -2.51 -19.20
C GLN A 73 5.82 -1.05 -18.73
N ARG A 74 6.01 -0.10 -19.66
CA ARG A 74 6.13 1.32 -19.33
C ARG A 74 4.81 1.87 -18.78
N ALA A 75 3.68 1.50 -19.39
CA ALA A 75 2.36 1.90 -18.91
C ALA A 75 2.03 1.28 -17.55
N LEU A 76 2.35 -0.01 -17.35
CA LEU A 76 2.19 -0.68 -16.06
C LEU A 76 3.00 -0.02 -14.94
N ARG A 77 4.27 0.35 -15.21
CA ARG A 77 5.10 1.06 -14.23
C ARG A 77 4.50 2.40 -13.82
N ARG A 78 3.98 3.17 -14.78
CA ARG A 78 3.30 4.45 -14.51
C ARG A 78 2.01 4.25 -13.71
N LEU A 79 1.21 3.25 -14.06
CA LEU A 79 0.00 2.90 -13.32
C LEU A 79 0.33 2.51 -11.88
N ARG A 80 1.37 1.71 -11.66
CA ARG A 80 1.84 1.32 -10.32
C ARG A 80 2.21 2.54 -9.46
N THR A 81 3.01 3.46 -9.99
CA THR A 81 3.33 4.72 -9.28
C THR A 81 2.09 5.55 -8.98
N ALA A 82 1.11 5.59 -9.88
CA ALA A 82 -0.14 6.29 -9.65
C ALA A 82 -1.03 5.60 -8.59
N CYS A 83 -1.05 4.27 -8.56
CA CYS A 83 -1.76 3.48 -7.55
C CYS A 83 -1.16 3.67 -6.16
N GLU A 84 0.17 3.67 -6.04
CA GLU A 84 0.86 3.94 -4.78
C GLU A 84 0.51 5.34 -4.24
N ARG A 85 0.52 6.36 -5.12
CA ARG A 85 0.10 7.72 -4.76
C ARG A 85 -1.36 7.77 -4.33
N ALA A 86 -2.25 7.14 -5.08
CA ALA A 86 -3.67 7.08 -4.74
C ALA A 86 -3.92 6.38 -3.40
N LYS A 87 -3.23 5.26 -3.13
CA LYS A 87 -3.26 4.56 -1.84
C LYS A 87 -2.89 5.50 -0.70
N ARG A 88 -1.79 6.25 -0.83
CA ARG A 88 -1.35 7.24 0.17
C ARG A 88 -2.39 8.35 0.36
N THR A 89 -3.03 8.83 -0.72
CA THR A 89 -4.10 9.83 -0.64
C THR A 89 -5.36 9.29 0.04
N LEU A 90 -5.68 8.00 -0.17
CA LEU A 90 -6.81 7.33 0.46
C LEU A 90 -6.61 7.04 1.96
N SER A 91 -5.37 7.09 2.47
CA SER A 91 -5.13 6.91 3.92
C SER A 91 -5.85 7.95 4.79
N PRO A 92 -5.81 9.26 4.45
CA PRO A 92 -6.64 10.26 5.12
C PRO A 92 -7.95 10.61 4.39
N SER A 93 -8.14 10.22 3.13
CA SER A 93 -9.26 10.68 2.29
C SER A 93 -10.17 9.53 1.86
N VAL A 94 -11.46 9.82 1.68
CA VAL A 94 -12.44 8.82 1.22
C VAL A 94 -12.36 8.52 -0.29
N GLN A 95 -11.72 9.40 -1.06
CA GLN A 95 -11.65 9.31 -2.52
C GLN A 95 -10.29 9.79 -3.05
N ALA A 96 -9.84 9.20 -4.15
CA ALA A 96 -8.65 9.61 -4.89
C ALA A 96 -8.84 9.40 -6.39
N TYR A 97 -8.21 10.25 -7.19
CA TYR A 97 -8.24 10.17 -8.65
C TYR A 97 -6.90 9.69 -9.18
N ILE A 98 -6.94 8.77 -10.14
CA ILE A 98 -5.75 8.28 -10.84
C ILE A 98 -5.73 8.84 -12.26
N GLU A 99 -4.77 9.71 -12.52
CA GLU A 99 -4.43 10.13 -13.87
C GLU A 99 -3.27 9.28 -14.39
N SER A 100 -3.58 8.37 -15.32
CA SER A 100 -2.57 7.58 -16.01
C SER A 100 -2.66 7.81 -17.51
N ILE A 101 -1.61 8.40 -18.09
CA ILE A 101 -1.51 8.57 -19.54
C ILE A 101 -1.09 7.22 -20.14
N VAL A 102 -2.06 6.48 -20.67
CA VAL A 102 -1.81 5.29 -21.47
C VAL A 102 -1.73 5.71 -22.94
N TYR A 103 -0.55 5.55 -23.55
CA TYR A 103 -0.38 5.69 -24.99
C TYR A 103 -0.65 4.34 -25.66
N SER A 104 -1.54 4.30 -26.65
CA SER A 104 -1.56 3.20 -27.62
C SER A 104 -0.46 3.40 -28.67
N ASN A 105 -0.19 2.38 -29.49
CA ASN A 105 0.71 2.49 -30.66
C ASN A 105 0.18 3.46 -31.74
N THR A 106 -1.02 4.02 -31.54
CA THR A 106 -1.52 5.20 -32.23
C THR A 106 -1.09 6.42 -31.44
N SER A 107 -0.63 7.48 -32.10
CA SER A 107 -0.07 8.72 -31.55
C SER A 107 -1.00 9.55 -30.63
N LYS A 108 -2.07 8.96 -30.10
CA LYS A 108 -3.08 9.60 -29.24
C LYS A 108 -3.12 8.97 -27.84
N PRO A 109 -3.18 9.79 -26.77
CA PRO A 109 -3.41 9.30 -25.42
C PRO A 109 -4.83 8.74 -25.29
N LEU A 110 -4.99 7.62 -24.55
CA LEU A 110 -6.30 7.00 -24.29
C LEU A 110 -7.08 7.67 -23.14
N TRP A 111 -6.44 8.59 -22.43
CA TRP A 111 -6.98 9.38 -21.31
C TRP A 111 -6.35 10.79 -21.38
N PRO A 112 -7.09 11.93 -21.41
CA PRO A 112 -8.34 12.23 -20.68
C PRO A 112 -9.53 12.69 -21.57
N SER A 113 -9.72 12.12 -22.77
CA SER A 113 -10.79 12.57 -23.68
C SER A 113 -12.22 12.17 -23.28
N ALA A 114 -12.41 11.46 -22.16
CA ALA A 114 -13.71 10.97 -21.70
C ALA A 114 -14.19 11.59 -20.37
N CYS A 115 -13.41 12.49 -19.76
CA CYS A 115 -13.76 13.17 -18.52
C CYS A 115 -14.17 14.63 -18.76
N SER A 116 -14.93 14.88 -19.84
CA SER A 116 -15.74 16.09 -20.00
C SER A 116 -17.21 15.73 -19.76
N ARG A 117 -17.60 15.71 -18.49
CA ARG A 117 -18.92 16.12 -18.02
C ARG A 117 -18.88 16.34 -16.51
#